data_AF-A0A3M1V1G3-F1
#
_entry.id   AF-A0A3M1V1G3-F1
#
_cell.length_a   1.000
_cell.length_b   1.000
_cell.length_c   1.000
_cell.angle_alpha   90.00
_cell.angle_beta   90.00
_cell.angle_gamma   90.00
#
_symmetry.space_group_name_H-M   'P 1'
#
loop_
_entity.id
_entity.type
_entity.pdbx_description
1 polymer ?
#
loop_
_entity_poly.entity_id
_entity_poly.type
_entity_poly.pdbx_seq_one_letter_code
_entity_poly.pdbx_strand_id
1 'polypeptide(L)'
;MVAESRRCPVDLNQGFVAVSPESVSADAWLPEGYQTVAIHEFVGVKGLLPDLVARFAKFAARPDWRRLRRAILRRGRPGHRFFCDVDRECAKEFVRLASGSGLLNPDAFRFSASGVYVGPNALVSKEAAHFLTGDWLELFAAIQVERVQADGPPPLGRVTICRPWSPGVHLCEFDVLVRSGRSVLAVVEAKSSRGGFNKEALKLAEEMGIPPERRILLRATSSGVCVRPDSTLVGISSFSDYLRRVVSNAGGCGSLMAH
;
A
#
# COMPACT_ATOMS: atom_id res chain seq x y z
N MET A 1 6.56 16.29 -38.79
CA MET A 1 5.40 15.45 -38.43
C MET A 1 5.47 15.20 -36.94
N VAL A 2 4.65 15.90 -36.16
CA VAL A 2 4.55 15.70 -34.71
C VAL A 2 3.72 14.43 -34.52
N ALA A 3 4.28 13.40 -33.90
CA ALA A 3 3.49 12.22 -33.53
C ALA A 3 2.35 12.71 -32.64
N GLU A 4 1.10 12.47 -33.05
CA GLU A 4 -0.06 12.75 -32.21
C GLU A 4 0.20 12.15 -30.82
N SER A 5 0.11 13.01 -29.80
CA SER A 5 0.13 12.65 -28.39
C SER A 5 -0.89 11.52 -28.17
N ARG A 6 -0.42 10.27 -28.19
CA ARG A 6 -1.23 9.08 -27.94
C ARG A 6 -1.62 9.10 -26.46
N ARG A 7 -2.70 9.81 -26.14
CA ARG A 7 -3.33 9.74 -24.82
C ARG A 7 -3.72 8.30 -24.53
N CYS A 8 -3.60 7.90 -23.29
CA CYS A 8 -3.99 6.57 -22.86
C CYS A 8 -5.45 6.28 -23.24
N PRO A 9 -5.76 5.24 -24.03
CA PRO A 9 -7.13 4.93 -24.45
C PRO A 9 -7.97 4.26 -23.34
N VAL A 10 -7.51 4.31 -22.09
CA VAL A 10 -8.17 3.66 -20.95
C VAL A 10 -9.36 4.51 -20.52
N ASP A 11 -10.55 3.92 -20.54
CA ASP A 11 -11.76 4.51 -19.99
C ASP A 11 -11.65 4.62 -18.46
N LEU A 12 -11.35 5.83 -17.98
CA LEU A 12 -11.24 6.15 -16.55
C LEU A 12 -12.56 5.92 -15.78
N ASN A 13 -13.69 5.72 -16.47
CA ASN A 13 -14.98 5.46 -15.82
C ASN A 13 -15.15 4.00 -15.33
N GLN A 14 -14.21 3.09 -15.60
CA GLN A 14 -14.26 1.70 -15.11
C GLN A 14 -13.78 1.55 -13.65
N GLY A 15 -14.18 2.47 -12.77
CA GLY A 15 -13.97 2.36 -11.33
C GLY A 15 -12.64 2.91 -10.80
N PHE A 16 -11.93 3.71 -11.60
CA PHE A 16 -10.81 4.52 -11.12
C PHE A 16 -11.36 5.84 -10.58
N VAL A 17 -10.87 6.29 -9.40
CA VAL A 17 -11.21 7.62 -8.91
C VAL A 17 -10.44 8.61 -9.79
N ALA A 18 -11.17 9.42 -10.56
CA ALA A 18 -10.57 10.44 -11.40
C ALA A 18 -9.69 11.37 -10.57
N VAL A 19 -8.41 11.46 -10.94
CA VAL A 19 -7.44 12.35 -10.32
C VAL A 19 -7.91 13.79 -10.58
N SER A 20 -7.98 14.61 -9.53
CA SER A 20 -8.15 16.07 -9.72
C SER A 20 -7.07 16.57 -10.68
N PRO A 21 -7.37 17.41 -11.68
CA PRO A 21 -6.40 17.98 -12.61
C PRO A 21 -5.17 18.62 -11.93
N GLU A 22 -5.29 19.06 -10.68
CA GLU A 22 -4.19 19.64 -9.89
C GLU A 22 -3.17 18.57 -9.46
N SER A 23 -3.63 17.33 -9.24
CA SER A 23 -2.80 16.16 -8.97
C SER A 23 -2.17 15.56 -10.24
N VAL A 24 -2.53 16.03 -11.44
CA VAL A 24 -1.95 15.66 -12.76
C VAL A 24 -0.61 16.36 -13.02
N SER A 25 -0.15 17.24 -12.13
CA SER A 25 1.25 17.70 -12.13
C SER A 25 2.28 16.57 -11.82
N ALA A 26 1.81 15.33 -11.66
CA ALA A 26 2.60 14.11 -11.50
C ALA A 26 3.31 13.63 -12.79
N ASP A 27 3.02 14.15 -13.98
CA ASP A 27 3.65 13.57 -15.19
C ASP A 27 5.09 14.06 -15.43
N ALA A 28 5.56 15.11 -14.73
CA ALA A 28 6.90 15.68 -14.94
C ALA A 28 8.07 14.75 -14.55
N TRP A 29 7.79 13.67 -13.80
CA TRP A 29 8.78 12.67 -13.39
C TRP A 29 8.69 11.36 -14.16
N LEU A 30 7.69 11.21 -15.03
CA LEU A 30 7.51 10.01 -15.85
C LEU A 30 8.37 10.08 -17.11
N PRO A 31 8.88 8.93 -17.61
CA PRO A 31 9.56 8.89 -18.90
C PRO A 31 8.59 9.21 -20.04
N GLU A 32 9.14 9.61 -21.19
CA GLU A 32 8.32 9.91 -22.38
C GLU A 32 7.42 8.72 -22.76
N GLY A 33 6.14 9.02 -23.01
CA GLY A 33 5.13 8.02 -23.37
C GLY A 33 4.47 7.32 -22.19
N TYR A 34 4.81 7.62 -20.94
CA TYR A 34 4.05 7.20 -19.77
C TYR A 34 3.08 8.30 -19.31
N GLN A 35 1.94 7.91 -18.75
CA GLN A 35 0.94 8.83 -18.23
C GLN A 35 0.36 8.31 -16.92
N THR A 36 0.22 9.18 -15.92
CA THR A 36 -0.54 8.85 -14.71
C THR A 36 -2.03 8.79 -15.03
N VAL A 37 -2.67 7.64 -14.79
CA VAL A 37 -4.11 7.46 -15.05
C VAL A 37 -4.96 7.46 -13.78
N ALA A 38 -4.41 7.00 -12.66
CA ALA A 38 -5.09 7.03 -11.38
C ALA A 38 -4.10 7.25 -10.22
N ILE A 39 -4.55 8.00 -9.22
CA ILE A 39 -3.87 8.13 -7.93
C ILE A 39 -4.92 7.81 -6.89
N HIS A 40 -4.71 6.72 -6.16
CA HIS A 40 -5.58 6.32 -5.07
C HIS A 40 -4.98 6.80 -3.76
N GLU A 41 -5.33 8.01 -3.36
CA GLU A 41 -5.03 8.45 -2.01
C GLU A 41 -5.72 7.55 -0.98
N PHE A 42 -5.06 7.28 0.15
CA PHE A 42 -5.62 6.49 1.24
C PHE A 42 -6.72 7.22 2.05
N VAL A 43 -7.52 8.07 1.39
CA VAL A 43 -8.47 9.03 2.00
C VAL A 43 -9.45 8.36 2.96
N GLY A 44 -9.97 7.18 2.63
CA GLY A 44 -10.93 6.45 3.47
C GLY A 44 -10.34 5.83 4.74
N VAL A 45 -9.02 5.91 4.92
CA VAL A 45 -8.29 5.17 5.96
C VAL A 45 -7.42 6.10 6.82
N LYS A 46 -7.44 7.41 6.56
CA LYS A 46 -6.76 8.47 7.34
C LYS A 46 -7.22 8.51 8.81
N GLY A 47 -8.36 7.92 9.15
CA GLY A 47 -8.83 7.72 10.53
C GLY A 47 -8.23 6.51 11.26
N LEU A 48 -7.54 5.60 10.56
CA LEU A 48 -6.83 4.50 11.22
C LEU A 48 -5.55 5.02 11.87
N LEU A 49 -5.49 4.93 13.18
CA LEU A 49 -4.28 5.27 13.93
C LEU A 49 -3.10 4.43 13.42
N PRO A 50 -1.90 5.00 13.22
CA PRO A 50 -0.69 4.25 12.85
C PRO A 50 -0.43 3.02 13.72
N ASP A 51 -0.72 3.13 15.02
CA ASP A 51 -0.60 2.04 15.99
C ASP A 51 -1.59 0.90 15.71
N LEU A 52 -2.76 1.23 15.15
CA LEU A 52 -3.74 0.27 14.66
C LEU A 52 -3.14 -0.52 13.50
N VAL A 53 -2.57 0.16 12.51
CA VAL A 53 -1.96 -0.48 11.34
C VAL A 53 -0.78 -1.37 11.74
N ALA A 54 0.06 -0.90 12.66
CA ALA A 54 1.16 -1.70 13.23
C ALA A 54 0.66 -2.94 14.00
N ARG A 55 -0.44 -2.83 14.73
CA ARG A 55 -1.10 -3.98 15.39
C ARG A 55 -1.68 -4.94 14.35
N PHE A 56 -2.35 -4.44 13.32
CA PHE A 56 -2.84 -5.24 12.19
C PHE A 56 -1.73 -6.00 11.47
N ALA A 57 -0.56 -5.39 11.30
CA ALA A 57 0.60 -6.03 10.70
C ALA A 57 1.03 -7.29 11.46
N LYS A 58 1.01 -7.24 12.80
CA LYS A 58 1.31 -8.39 13.65
C LYS A 58 0.28 -9.51 13.48
N PHE A 59 -1.00 -9.16 13.35
CA PHE A 59 -2.08 -10.13 13.14
C PHE A 59 -2.02 -10.77 11.74
N ALA A 60 -1.94 -9.97 10.69
CA ALA A 60 -2.00 -10.40 9.29
C ALA A 60 -0.95 -11.45 8.91
N ALA A 61 0.17 -11.49 9.63
CA ALA A 61 1.25 -12.40 9.36
C ALA A 61 1.11 -13.80 9.99
N ARG A 62 0.18 -13.98 10.93
CA ARG A 62 -0.02 -15.28 11.58
C ARG A 62 -0.86 -16.23 10.70
N PRO A 63 -0.63 -17.56 10.72
CA PRO A 63 -1.33 -18.51 9.85
C PRO A 63 -2.84 -18.65 10.14
N ASP A 64 -3.21 -18.62 11.42
CA ASP A 64 -4.59 -18.66 11.95
C ASP A 64 -5.44 -17.49 11.41
N TRP A 65 -4.83 -16.32 11.26
CA TRP A 65 -5.45 -15.12 10.69
C TRP A 65 -5.87 -15.24 9.22
N ARG A 66 -5.21 -16.09 8.43
CA ARG A 66 -5.64 -16.33 7.04
C ARG A 66 -7.03 -16.96 6.99
N ARG A 67 -7.36 -17.82 7.96
CA ARG A 67 -8.67 -18.48 8.04
C ARG A 67 -9.74 -17.47 8.41
N LEU A 68 -9.51 -16.66 9.44
CA LEU A 68 -10.41 -15.58 9.85
C LEU A 68 -10.62 -14.55 8.74
N ARG A 69 -9.55 -14.10 8.08
CA ARG A 69 -9.64 -13.20 6.92
C ARG A 69 -10.47 -13.81 5.80
N ARG A 70 -10.22 -15.07 5.43
CA ARG A 70 -11.03 -15.76 4.40
C ARG A 70 -12.50 -15.87 4.84
N ALA A 71 -12.76 -16.16 6.10
CA ALA A 71 -14.12 -16.23 6.62
C ALA A 71 -14.82 -14.88 6.51
N ILE A 72 -14.15 -13.78 6.90
CA ILE A 72 -14.62 -12.40 6.75
C ILE A 72 -14.89 -12.08 5.27
N LEU A 73 -13.95 -12.36 4.37
CA LEU A 73 -14.04 -12.07 2.92
C LEU A 73 -15.06 -12.95 2.17
N ARG A 74 -15.31 -14.19 2.62
CA ARG A 74 -16.28 -15.11 1.99
C ARG A 74 -17.73 -14.70 2.23
N ARG A 75 -17.98 -13.63 3.00
CA ARG A 75 -19.31 -13.13 3.32
C ARG A 75 -19.80 -12.14 2.27
N GLY A 76 -20.41 -12.74 1.27
CA GLY A 76 -21.60 -12.22 0.62
C GLY A 76 -22.77 -13.23 0.66
N ARG A 77 -22.70 -14.31 1.45
CA ARG A 77 -23.72 -15.38 1.47
C ARG A 77 -24.64 -15.26 2.69
N PRO A 78 -25.93 -14.92 2.51
CA PRO A 78 -26.91 -14.83 3.59
C PRO A 78 -27.02 -16.14 4.40
N GLY A 79 -27.23 -16.03 5.72
CA GLY A 79 -27.57 -17.17 6.58
C GLY A 79 -26.42 -18.06 7.08
N HIS A 80 -25.19 -17.93 6.58
CA HIS A 80 -24.07 -18.79 6.99
C HIS A 80 -23.13 -18.15 8.02
N ARG A 81 -22.75 -18.92 9.05
CA ARG A 81 -21.67 -18.58 9.99
C ARG A 81 -20.46 -19.47 9.75
N PHE A 82 -19.27 -18.88 9.67
CA PHE A 82 -18.01 -19.62 9.56
C PHE A 82 -17.30 -19.66 10.90
N PHE A 83 -16.98 -20.85 11.39
CA PHE A 83 -16.12 -21.00 12.56
C PHE A 83 -14.65 -20.90 12.15
N CYS A 84 -13.88 -20.11 12.90
CA CYS A 84 -12.45 -19.98 12.74
C CYS A 84 -11.77 -20.33 14.06
N ASP A 85 -10.96 -21.38 14.03
CA ASP A 85 -10.04 -21.76 15.10
C ASP A 85 -8.86 -20.79 15.10
N VAL A 86 -8.95 -19.81 15.99
CA VAL A 86 -8.00 -18.70 16.20
C VAL A 86 -7.96 -18.39 17.69
N ASP A 87 -6.85 -17.86 18.18
CA ASP A 87 -6.75 -17.39 19.57
C ASP A 87 -7.85 -16.36 19.89
N ARG A 88 -8.61 -16.63 20.95
CA ARG A 88 -9.83 -15.87 21.30
C ARG A 88 -9.51 -14.41 21.63
N GLU A 89 -8.49 -14.17 22.44
CA GLU A 89 -8.17 -12.81 22.89
C GLU A 89 -7.57 -11.98 21.75
N CYS A 90 -6.74 -12.60 20.90
CA CYS A 90 -6.27 -11.97 19.66
C CYS A 90 -7.43 -11.62 18.72
N ALA A 91 -8.39 -12.53 18.53
CA ALA A 91 -9.54 -12.28 17.66
C ALA A 91 -10.44 -11.15 18.20
N LYS A 92 -10.66 -11.09 19.51
CA LYS A 92 -11.40 -9.99 20.16
C LYS A 92 -10.68 -8.66 19.97
N GLU A 93 -9.37 -8.61 20.21
CA GLU A 93 -8.61 -7.38 20.05
C GLU A 93 -8.70 -6.88 18.61
N PHE A 94 -8.48 -7.74 17.62
CA PHE A 94 -8.63 -7.35 16.22
C PHE A 94 -10.04 -6.87 15.88
N VAL A 95 -11.10 -7.59 16.28
CA VAL A 95 -12.48 -7.17 15.98
C VAL A 95 -12.74 -5.82 16.63
N ARG A 96 -12.33 -5.61 17.88
CA ARG A 96 -12.43 -4.32 18.57
C ARG A 96 -11.72 -3.20 17.79
N LEU A 97 -10.48 -3.45 17.36
CA LEU A 97 -9.66 -2.49 16.60
C LEU A 97 -10.26 -2.17 15.22
N ALA A 98 -10.68 -3.19 14.48
CA ALA A 98 -11.30 -3.05 13.17
C ALA A 98 -12.67 -2.35 13.24
N SER A 99 -13.48 -2.69 14.23
CA SER A 99 -14.81 -2.12 14.45
C SER A 99 -14.75 -0.68 14.95
N GLY A 100 -13.80 -0.36 15.84
CA GLY A 100 -13.54 1.02 16.26
C GLY A 100 -13.15 1.94 15.10
N SER A 101 -12.82 1.35 13.96
CA SER A 101 -12.45 2.06 12.75
C SER A 101 -13.42 1.90 11.58
N GLY A 102 -14.61 1.34 11.83
CA GLY A 102 -15.63 1.14 10.82
C GLY A 102 -15.35 0.05 9.78
N LEU A 103 -14.22 -0.68 9.87
CA LEU A 103 -13.87 -1.73 8.91
C LEU A 103 -14.71 -2.99 9.07
N LEU A 104 -15.15 -3.28 10.29
CA LEU A 104 -15.93 -4.47 10.61
C LEU A 104 -17.15 -4.15 11.47
N ASN A 105 -18.26 -4.81 11.20
CA ASN A 105 -19.40 -4.81 12.13
C ASN A 105 -19.11 -5.77 13.30
N PRO A 106 -19.00 -5.30 14.55
CA PRO A 106 -18.68 -6.16 15.69
C PRO A 106 -19.75 -7.22 15.97
N ASP A 107 -21.03 -6.95 15.66
CA ASP A 107 -22.15 -7.88 15.90
C ASP A 107 -22.10 -9.12 15.01
N ALA A 108 -21.32 -9.04 13.93
CA ALA A 108 -21.06 -10.16 13.04
C ALA A 108 -20.17 -11.25 13.66
N PHE A 109 -19.64 -11.01 14.87
CA PHE A 109 -18.68 -11.87 15.55
C PHE A 109 -19.24 -12.46 16.84
N ARG A 110 -19.10 -13.77 17.03
CA ARG A 110 -19.46 -14.49 18.26
C ARG A 110 -18.27 -15.31 18.74
N PHE A 111 -17.79 -15.07 19.95
CA PHE A 111 -16.58 -15.72 20.47
C PHE A 111 -16.94 -16.95 21.33
N SER A 112 -16.27 -18.07 21.10
CA SER A 112 -16.33 -19.26 21.96
C SER A 112 -15.01 -19.47 22.70
N ALA A 113 -14.92 -20.51 23.53
CA ALA A 113 -13.66 -20.91 24.16
C ALA A 113 -12.60 -21.37 23.14
N SER A 114 -13.03 -21.89 21.98
CA SER A 114 -12.17 -22.50 20.96
C SER A 114 -11.98 -21.67 19.69
N GLY A 115 -12.60 -20.49 19.58
CA GLY A 115 -12.43 -19.65 18.39
C GLY A 115 -13.51 -18.60 18.18
N VAL A 116 -13.75 -18.26 16.91
CA VAL A 116 -14.69 -17.20 16.52
C VAL A 116 -15.69 -17.61 15.42
N TYR A 117 -16.95 -17.36 15.75
CA TYR A 117 -18.17 -17.15 14.99
C TYR A 117 -18.10 -15.99 14.01
N VAL A 118 -18.02 -16.20 12.69
CA VAL A 118 -18.06 -15.13 11.69
C VAL A 118 -19.38 -15.30 10.90
N GLY A 119 -20.49 -14.66 11.33
CA GLY A 119 -21.82 -14.66 10.65
C GLY A 119 -22.24 -13.39 9.89
N PRO A 120 -23.06 -13.48 8.82
CA PRO A 120 -22.94 -12.94 7.45
C PRO A 120 -22.67 -11.44 7.19
N ASN A 121 -22.80 -10.55 8.17
CA ASN A 121 -22.67 -9.09 8.03
C ASN A 121 -21.33 -8.46 8.49
N ALA A 122 -20.19 -9.17 8.43
CA ALA A 122 -18.92 -8.70 9.02
C ALA A 122 -18.23 -7.61 8.21
N LEU A 123 -18.28 -7.68 6.89
CA LEU A 123 -17.71 -6.65 6.03
C LEU A 123 -18.78 -5.61 5.73
N VAL A 124 -18.42 -4.34 5.92
CA VAL A 124 -19.33 -3.22 5.73
C VAL A 124 -19.10 -2.56 4.37
N SER A 125 -17.87 -2.59 3.83
CA SER A 125 -17.53 -1.91 2.57
C SER A 125 -16.46 -2.61 1.72
N LYS A 126 -16.32 -2.18 0.46
CA LYS A 126 -15.29 -2.66 -0.49
C LYS A 126 -13.90 -2.30 -0.01
N GLU A 127 -13.72 -1.11 0.54
CA GLU A 127 -12.48 -0.58 1.12
C GLU A 127 -12.02 -1.44 2.30
N ALA A 128 -12.94 -1.88 3.15
CA ALA A 128 -12.62 -2.80 4.25
C ALA A 128 -12.11 -4.16 3.74
N ALA A 129 -12.67 -4.67 2.63
CA ALA A 129 -12.18 -5.88 2.01
C ALA A 129 -10.74 -5.70 1.47
N HIS A 130 -10.49 -4.61 0.74
CA HIS A 130 -9.16 -4.25 0.23
C HIS A 130 -8.14 -4.11 1.35
N PHE A 131 -8.49 -3.35 2.40
CA PHE A 131 -7.68 -3.19 3.61
C PHE A 131 -7.28 -4.54 4.20
N LEU A 132 -8.22 -5.47 4.41
CA LEU A 132 -7.92 -6.78 4.97
C LEU A 132 -7.05 -7.65 4.05
N THR A 133 -7.15 -7.48 2.73
CA THR A 133 -6.41 -8.27 1.76
C THR A 133 -4.96 -7.84 1.57
N GLY A 134 -4.63 -6.56 1.73
CA GLY A 134 -3.26 -6.10 1.53
C GLY A 134 -3.00 -4.61 1.73
N ASP A 135 -3.99 -3.76 1.50
CA ASP A 135 -3.81 -2.30 1.47
C ASP A 135 -3.32 -1.74 2.82
N TRP A 136 -3.52 -2.46 3.93
CA TRP A 136 -2.97 -2.09 5.23
C TRP A 136 -1.44 -1.92 5.22
N LEU A 137 -0.71 -2.67 4.39
CA LEU A 137 0.76 -2.58 4.33
C LEU A 137 1.21 -1.38 3.48
N GLU A 138 0.44 -1.03 2.45
CA GLU A 138 0.63 0.18 1.65
C GLU A 138 0.34 1.42 2.50
N LEU A 139 -0.75 1.41 3.26
CA LEU A 139 -1.07 2.45 4.23
C LEU A 139 0.00 2.56 5.32
N PHE A 140 0.48 1.42 5.85
CA PHE A 140 1.60 1.42 6.79
C PHE A 140 2.80 2.14 6.17
N ALA A 141 3.14 1.84 4.92
CA ALA A 141 4.23 2.49 4.22
C ALA A 141 4.02 4.01 4.11
N ALA A 142 2.86 4.44 3.65
CA ALA A 142 2.52 5.86 3.51
C ALA A 142 2.61 6.62 4.83
N ILE A 143 2.03 6.08 5.91
CA ILE A 143 2.09 6.69 7.25
C ILE A 143 3.54 6.87 7.74
N GLN A 144 4.41 5.89 7.48
CA GLN A 144 5.81 6.00 7.87
C GLN A 144 6.55 7.04 7.03
N VAL A 145 6.20 7.17 5.75
CA VAL A 145 6.75 8.21 4.89
C VAL A 145 6.33 9.59 5.39
N GLU A 146 5.05 9.81 5.68
CA GLU A 146 4.54 11.07 6.26
C GLU A 146 5.27 11.43 7.57
N ARG A 147 5.49 10.44 8.44
CA ARG A 147 6.23 10.65 9.70
C ARG A 147 7.70 11.04 9.49
N VAL A 148 8.33 10.51 8.45
CA VAL A 148 9.73 10.81 8.11
C VAL A 148 9.86 12.12 7.34
N GLN A 149 8.85 12.47 6.55
CA GLN A 149 8.76 13.70 5.76
C GLN A 149 7.74 14.67 6.37
N ALA A 150 7.85 14.96 7.67
CA ALA A 150 6.85 15.78 8.38
C ALA A 150 6.61 17.15 7.71
N ASP A 151 7.65 17.73 7.12
CA ASP A 151 7.60 19.02 6.39
C ASP A 151 7.59 18.87 4.85
N GLY A 152 7.49 17.63 4.35
CA GLY A 152 7.50 17.31 2.93
C GLY A 152 6.10 17.16 2.33
N PRO A 153 6.00 17.00 0.99
CA PRO A 153 4.73 16.61 0.39
C PRO A 153 4.31 15.22 0.89
N PRO A 154 3.00 14.96 1.05
CA PRO A 154 2.52 13.63 1.41
C PRO A 154 2.90 12.61 0.33
N PRO A 155 3.12 11.33 0.70
CA PRO A 155 3.32 10.27 -0.27
C PRO A 155 2.06 10.09 -1.14
N LEU A 156 2.25 9.62 -2.37
CA LEU A 156 1.12 9.18 -3.20
C LEU A 156 0.85 7.70 -2.93
N GLY A 157 -0.39 7.38 -2.59
CA GLY A 157 -0.88 6.01 -2.53
C GLY A 157 -1.28 5.48 -3.89
N ARG A 158 -1.07 4.18 -4.10
CA ARG A 158 -1.43 3.37 -5.27
C ARG A 158 -1.61 4.20 -6.55
N VAL A 159 -0.51 4.37 -7.26
CA VAL A 159 -0.44 5.16 -8.49
C VAL A 159 -0.45 4.22 -9.68
N THR A 160 -1.52 4.30 -10.49
CA THR A 160 -1.64 3.55 -11.73
C THR A 160 -1.13 4.42 -12.88
N ILE A 161 -0.14 3.90 -13.58
CA ILE A 161 0.51 4.51 -14.74
C ILE A 161 0.20 3.65 -15.94
N CYS A 162 -0.04 4.29 -17.07
CA CYS A 162 -0.16 3.59 -18.33
C CYS A 162 0.96 3.96 -19.29
N ARG A 163 1.31 2.99 -20.14
CA ARG A 163 2.13 3.18 -21.34
C ARG A 163 1.31 2.71 -22.54
N PRO A 164 0.99 3.59 -23.51
CA PRO A 164 0.43 3.17 -24.78
C PRO A 164 1.52 2.43 -25.57
N TRP A 165 1.26 1.18 -25.97
CA TRP A 165 2.15 0.41 -26.86
C TRP A 165 1.30 -0.15 -28.00
N SER A 166 1.60 0.09 -29.27
CA SER A 166 0.84 -0.59 -30.33
C SER A 166 1.02 -2.13 -30.26
N PRO A 167 -0.05 -2.96 -30.16
CA PRO A 167 -1.48 -2.63 -30.27
C PRO A 167 -2.28 -2.60 -28.94
N GLY A 168 -1.65 -2.56 -27.77
CA GLY A 168 -2.30 -2.56 -26.45
C GLY A 168 -1.97 -1.38 -25.51
N VAL A 169 -2.36 -1.55 -24.24
CA VAL A 169 -2.00 -0.65 -23.15
C VAL A 169 -1.33 -1.49 -22.07
N HIS A 170 -0.16 -1.05 -21.62
CA HIS A 170 0.48 -1.61 -20.44
C HIS A 170 0.12 -0.76 -19.24
N LEU A 171 -0.49 -1.38 -18.24
CA LEU A 171 -0.76 -0.77 -16.95
C LEU A 171 0.31 -1.22 -15.96
N CYS A 172 0.82 -0.25 -15.20
CA CYS A 172 1.76 -0.46 -14.13
C CYS A 172 1.23 0.23 -12.87
N GLU A 173 1.41 -0.39 -11.71
CA GLU A 173 0.93 0.14 -10.44
C GLU A 173 2.09 0.21 -9.46
N PHE A 174 2.30 1.40 -8.88
CA PHE A 174 3.18 1.60 -7.74
C PHE A 174 2.35 1.63 -6.46
N ASP A 175 2.70 0.82 -5.46
CA ASP A 175 1.95 0.77 -4.20
C ASP A 175 2.05 2.10 -3.42
N VAL A 176 3.26 2.66 -3.25
CA VAL A 176 3.47 4.00 -2.66
C VAL A 176 4.64 4.73 -3.34
N LEU A 177 4.44 6.01 -3.66
CA LEU A 177 5.50 6.91 -4.15
C LEU A 177 5.88 7.94 -3.08
N VAL A 178 7.19 8.02 -2.79
CA VAL A 178 7.79 9.02 -1.89
C VAL A 178 8.28 10.18 -2.75
N ARG A 179 7.92 11.42 -2.40
CA ARG A 179 8.19 12.61 -3.25
C ARG A 179 8.99 13.68 -2.52
N SER A 180 9.69 14.50 -3.29
CA SER A 180 10.24 15.79 -2.85
C SER A 180 10.01 16.81 -3.96
N GLY A 181 9.11 17.76 -3.70
CA GLY A 181 8.64 18.68 -4.73
C GLY A 181 8.08 17.94 -5.96
N ARG A 182 8.74 18.13 -7.10
CA ARG A 182 8.36 17.52 -8.39
C ARG A 182 9.06 16.18 -8.68
N SER A 183 10.01 15.76 -7.85
CA SER A 183 10.78 14.54 -8.06
C SER A 183 10.25 13.38 -7.21
N VAL A 184 10.31 12.17 -7.77
CA VAL A 184 10.10 10.93 -7.01
C VAL A 184 11.42 10.57 -6.33
N LEU A 185 11.40 10.52 -4.99
CA LEU A 185 12.56 10.12 -4.21
C LEU A 185 12.73 8.61 -4.19
N ALA A 186 11.63 7.89 -3.98
CA ALA A 186 11.63 6.45 -3.80
C ALA A 186 10.28 5.85 -4.19
N VAL A 187 10.30 4.57 -4.55
CA VAL A 187 9.11 3.75 -4.70
C VAL A 187 9.07 2.71 -3.58
N VAL A 188 7.90 2.42 -3.05
CA VAL A 188 7.71 1.31 -2.12
C VAL A 188 6.77 0.31 -2.75
N GLU A 189 7.24 -0.93 -2.87
CA GLU A 189 6.43 -2.08 -3.27
C GLU A 189 6.12 -2.93 -2.03
N ALA A 190 4.85 -2.98 -1.65
CA ALA A 190 4.36 -3.61 -0.44
C ALA A 190 3.61 -4.91 -0.75
N LYS A 191 4.08 -6.04 -0.21
CA LYS A 191 3.40 -7.34 -0.37
C LYS A 191 3.09 -7.97 0.98
N SER A 192 1.80 -8.12 1.26
CA SER A 192 1.26 -8.71 2.50
C SER A 192 1.36 -10.24 2.58
N SER A 193 1.77 -10.90 1.49
CA SER A 193 1.84 -12.36 1.38
C SER A 193 3.15 -12.83 0.76
N ARG A 194 3.34 -14.15 0.57
CA ARG A 194 4.54 -14.74 -0.06
C ARG A 194 4.63 -14.52 -1.58
N GLY A 195 3.68 -13.80 -2.19
CA GLY A 195 3.74 -13.46 -3.62
C GLY A 195 5.00 -12.66 -4.00
N GLY A 196 5.34 -12.67 -5.29
CA GLY A 196 6.38 -11.83 -5.85
C GLY A 196 6.03 -10.34 -5.74
N PHE A 197 7.05 -9.49 -5.79
CA PHE A 197 6.87 -8.04 -6.00
C PHE A 197 6.47 -7.76 -7.44
N ASN A 198 5.84 -6.61 -7.70
CA ASN A 198 5.46 -6.22 -9.05
C ASN A 198 6.72 -5.89 -9.87
N LYS A 199 7.14 -6.82 -10.74
CA LYS A 199 8.35 -6.66 -11.54
C LYS A 199 8.25 -5.50 -12.53
N GLU A 200 7.05 -5.26 -13.06
CA GLU A 200 6.81 -4.16 -13.99
C GLU A 200 6.96 -2.81 -13.28
N ALA A 201 6.47 -2.70 -12.04
CA ALA A 201 6.69 -1.51 -11.22
C ALA A 201 8.18 -1.26 -10.97
N LEU A 202 8.93 -2.29 -10.58
CA LEU A 202 10.36 -2.15 -10.33
C LEU A 202 11.15 -1.78 -11.59
N LYS A 203 10.75 -2.32 -12.75
CA LYS A 203 11.33 -1.97 -14.05
C LYS A 203 10.98 -0.53 -14.44
N LEU A 204 9.74 -0.09 -14.22
CA LEU A 204 9.36 1.30 -14.47
C LEU A 204 10.13 2.27 -13.56
N ALA A 205 10.34 1.92 -12.29
CA ALA A 205 11.17 2.71 -11.39
C ALA A 205 12.63 2.81 -11.89
N GLU A 206 13.15 1.76 -12.52
CA GLU A 206 14.45 1.80 -13.20
C GLU A 206 14.48 2.75 -14.38
N GLU A 207 13.47 2.66 -15.26
CA GLU A 207 13.33 3.56 -16.42
C GLU A 207 13.18 5.03 -15.99
N MET A 208 12.60 5.27 -14.80
CA MET A 208 12.51 6.59 -14.16
C MET A 208 13.84 7.07 -13.52
N GLY A 209 14.90 6.26 -13.58
CA GLY A 209 16.20 6.60 -12.99
C GLY A 209 16.25 6.49 -11.46
N ILE A 210 15.27 5.82 -10.83
CA ILE A 210 15.28 5.60 -9.38
C ILE A 210 16.31 4.50 -9.09
N PRO A 211 17.36 4.77 -8.30
CA PRO A 211 18.40 3.79 -8.06
C PRO A 211 17.91 2.66 -7.12
N PRO A 212 18.51 1.46 -7.16
CA PRO A 212 18.01 0.28 -6.44
C PRO A 212 17.78 0.48 -4.94
N GLU A 213 18.64 1.24 -4.26
CA GLU A 213 18.52 1.54 -2.83
C GLU A 213 17.27 2.38 -2.48
N ARG A 214 16.68 3.05 -3.47
CA ARG A 214 15.43 3.82 -3.34
C ARG A 214 14.21 3.07 -3.88
N ARG A 215 14.35 1.81 -4.29
CA ARG A 215 13.26 0.89 -4.65
C ARG A 215 12.97 -0.04 -3.48
N ILE A 216 12.14 0.41 -2.56
CA ILE A 216 11.96 -0.21 -1.25
C ILE A 216 10.98 -1.38 -1.35
N LEU A 217 11.45 -2.58 -1.02
CA LEU A 217 10.63 -3.79 -1.05
C LEU A 217 10.11 -4.11 0.36
N LEU A 218 8.84 -3.87 0.62
CA LEU A 218 8.22 -4.05 1.92
C LEU A 218 7.40 -5.35 1.98
N ARG A 219 7.61 -6.16 3.02
CA ARG A 219 6.91 -7.43 3.18
C ARG A 219 6.42 -7.64 4.61
N ALA A 220 5.18 -8.13 4.73
CA ALA A 220 4.68 -8.64 6.00
C ALA A 220 5.23 -10.05 6.27
N THR A 221 5.79 -10.26 7.46
CA THR A 221 6.31 -11.55 7.96
C THR A 221 5.74 -11.84 9.34
N SER A 222 5.82 -13.10 9.80
CA SER A 222 5.32 -13.51 11.13
C SER A 222 5.95 -12.73 12.28
N SER A 223 7.13 -12.15 12.06
CA SER A 223 7.86 -11.36 13.05
C SER A 223 7.61 -9.85 12.92
N GLY A 224 6.76 -9.42 11.97
CA GLY A 224 6.44 -8.01 11.71
C GLY A 224 6.68 -7.61 10.26
N VAL A 225 6.83 -6.31 10.01
CA VAL A 225 7.12 -5.78 8.67
C VAL A 225 8.63 -5.81 8.44
N CYS A 226 9.05 -6.50 7.39
CA CYS A 226 10.44 -6.55 6.96
C CYS A 226 10.62 -5.74 5.68
N VAL A 227 11.66 -4.91 5.66
CA VAL A 227 12.22 -4.42 4.40
C VAL A 227 13.09 -5.54 3.87
N ARG A 228 12.87 -5.95 2.63
CA ARG A 228 13.86 -6.77 1.93
C ARG A 228 14.87 -5.78 1.37
N PRO A 229 16.06 -5.63 1.95
CA PRO A 229 17.09 -4.84 1.31
C PRO A 229 17.34 -5.50 -0.05
N ASP A 230 17.35 -4.69 -1.12
CA ASP A 230 18.26 -5.04 -2.20
C ASP A 230 19.66 -5.04 -1.58
N SER A 231 20.48 -6.01 -1.98
CA SER A 231 21.63 -6.57 -1.25
C SER A 231 22.68 -5.63 -0.62
N THR A 232 22.55 -4.31 -0.75
CA THR A 232 23.50 -3.26 -0.37
C THR A 232 23.32 -2.66 1.02
N LEU A 233 22.16 -2.88 1.69
CA LEU A 233 21.86 -2.23 2.98
C LEU A 233 21.72 -3.24 4.13
N VAL A 234 22.85 -3.79 4.56
CA VAL A 234 22.99 -4.63 5.76
C VAL A 234 22.92 -3.77 7.02
N GLY A 235 22.17 -4.21 8.04
CA GLY A 235 22.18 -3.62 9.39
C GLY A 235 21.05 -2.63 9.74
N ILE A 236 20.01 -2.50 8.92
CA ILE A 236 18.86 -1.64 9.24
C ILE A 236 17.79 -2.46 9.98
N SER A 237 17.50 -2.08 11.23
CA SER A 237 16.58 -2.80 12.13
C SER A 237 15.11 -2.48 11.93
N SER A 238 14.77 -1.35 11.31
CA SER A 238 13.38 -0.94 11.09
C SER A 238 13.16 -0.26 9.74
N PHE A 239 11.94 -0.39 9.21
CA PHE A 239 11.54 0.30 7.98
C PHE A 239 11.59 1.83 8.11
N SER A 240 11.27 2.38 9.29
CA SER A 240 11.35 3.82 9.55
C SER A 240 12.79 4.33 9.45
N ASP A 241 13.77 3.57 9.96
CA ASP A 241 15.20 3.93 9.85
C ASP A 241 15.67 3.86 8.40
N TYR A 242 15.20 2.85 7.65
CA TYR A 242 15.45 2.74 6.22
C TYR A 242 14.94 3.97 5.47
N LEU A 243 13.69 4.35 5.71
CA LEU A 243 13.06 5.52 5.08
C LEU A 243 13.81 6.81 5.41
N ARG A 244 14.18 7.04 6.68
CA ARG A 244 14.98 8.21 7.07
C ARG A 244 16.27 8.28 6.27
N ARG A 245 17.00 7.16 6.15
CA ARG A 245 18.25 7.12 5.38
C ARG A 245 18.02 7.44 3.90
N VAL A 246 16.99 6.87 3.29
CA VAL A 246 16.63 7.14 1.88
C VAL A 246 16.30 8.61 1.67
N VAL A 247 15.45 9.18 2.53
CA VAL A 247 15.02 10.58 2.45
C VAL A 247 16.19 11.53 2.68
N SER A 248 17.01 11.29 3.71
CA SER A 248 18.20 12.10 4.02
C SER A 248 19.23 12.07 2.88
N ASN A 249 19.51 10.89 2.32
CA ASN A 249 20.45 10.76 1.20
C ASN A 249 19.95 11.42 -0.08
N ALA A 250 18.62 11.51 -0.26
CA ALA A 250 18.05 12.18 -1.42
C ALA A 250 17.99 13.71 -1.26
N GLY A 251 17.85 14.20 -0.02
CA GLY A 251 17.90 15.64 0.32
C GLY A 251 19.32 16.22 0.41
N GLY A 252 20.36 15.39 0.41
CA GLY A 252 21.76 15.80 0.62
C GLY A 252 22.45 16.57 -0.50
N CYS A 253 21.76 16.99 -1.57
CA CYS A 253 22.38 17.75 -2.67
C CYS A 253 22.35 19.28 -2.43
N GLY A 254 22.75 19.73 -1.23
CA GLY A 254 22.62 21.13 -0.81
C GLY A 254 23.63 21.69 0.19
N SER A 255 24.77 21.02 0.45
CA SER A 255 25.85 21.58 1.29
C SER A 255 27.24 21.07 0.91
N LEU A 256 27.58 21.11 -0.38
CA LEU A 256 28.97 20.98 -0.86
C LEU A 256 29.31 22.04 -1.92
N MET A 257 28.90 23.29 -1.67
CA MET A 257 29.58 24.47 -2.21
C MET A 257 29.57 25.59 -1.16
N ALA A 258 30.67 25.69 -0.41
CA ALA A 258 31.24 26.91 0.14
C ALA A 258 32.59 26.60 0.81
N HIS A 259 33.59 26.25 0.00
CA HIS A 259 34.99 26.72 0.10
C HIS A 259 35.70 26.46 -1.22
#